data_AF-A0A368GD75-F1
#
_entry.id   AF-A0A368GD75-F1
#
_cell.length_a   1.000
_cell.length_b   1.000
_cell.length_c   1.000
_cell.angle_alpha   90.00
_cell.angle_beta   90.00
_cell.angle_gamma   90.00
#
_symmetry.space_group_name_H-M   'P 1'
#
loop_
_entity.id
_entity.type
_entity.pdbx_description
1 polymer ?
#
loop_
_entity_poly.entity_id
_entity_poly.type
_entity_poly.pdbx_seq_one_letter_code
_entity_poly.pdbx_strand_id
1 'polypeptide(L)' 'MDAHPTQLGRKLYVKAVFTGFKRGLRTQSEHTALLKLDSVFNKSDAQLYNGKRAVYLYKAHNKTTRLNVNR' A
#
# COMPACT_ATOMS: atom_id res chain seq x y z
N MET A 1 -4.39 26.04 -14.65
CA MET A 1 -4.72 24.64 -14.94
C MET A 1 -3.46 23.89 -14.55
N ASP A 2 -3.27 23.51 -13.29
CA ASP A 2 -3.60 22.17 -12.82
C ASP A 2 -3.83 22.16 -11.29
N ALA A 3 -4.77 21.32 -10.85
CA ALA A 3 -5.30 21.30 -9.50
C ALA A 3 -4.24 20.94 -8.44
N HIS A 4 -4.04 21.82 -7.46
CA HIS A 4 -3.39 21.49 -6.19
C HIS A 4 -4.37 20.67 -5.34
N PRO A 5 -4.06 19.43 -4.94
CA PRO A 5 -4.99 18.65 -4.13
C PRO A 5 -5.17 19.30 -2.74
N THR A 6 -6.42 19.66 -2.48
CA THR A 6 -6.96 20.29 -1.27
C THR A 6 -6.40 19.69 0.01
N GLN A 7 -5.92 20.57 0.89
CA GLN A 7 -5.41 20.29 2.23
C GLN A 7 -6.51 19.69 3.12
N LEU A 8 -6.68 18.38 3.08
CA LEU A 8 -7.52 17.66 4.04
C LEU A 8 -6.59 16.97 5.04
N GLY A 9 -6.41 17.60 6.22
CA GLY A 9 -5.80 17.03 7.44
C GLY A 9 -4.53 16.20 7.24
N ARG A 10 -3.35 16.79 7.50
CA ARG A 10 -1.99 16.21 7.38
C ARG A 10 -1.96 14.68 7.32
N LYS A 11 -1.92 14.14 6.11
CA LYS A 11 -1.81 12.71 5.83
C LYS A 11 -0.43 12.21 6.27
N LEU A 12 -0.37 11.32 7.25
CA LEU A 12 0.90 10.75 7.76
C LEU A 12 1.42 9.56 6.94
N TYR A 13 0.83 9.30 5.78
CA TYR A 13 1.16 8.16 4.93
C TYR A 13 1.19 8.57 3.46
N VAL A 14 1.98 7.85 2.68
CA VAL A 14 2.05 8.04 1.22
C VAL A 14 1.05 7.10 0.55
N LYS A 15 0.32 7.59 -0.45
CA LYS A 15 -0.58 6.75 -1.24
C LYS A 15 0.25 5.79 -2.08
N ALA A 16 -0.24 4.57 -2.22
CA ALA A 16 0.36 3.58 -3.09
C ALA A 16 -0.75 2.81 -3.82
N VAL A 17 -0.44 2.35 -5.02
CA VAL A 17 -1.25 1.41 -5.78
C VAL A 17 -0.60 0.04 -5.67
N PHE A 18 -1.38 -0.97 -5.27
CA PHE A 18 -0.96 -2.37 -5.33
C PHE A 18 -0.96 -2.81 -6.80
N THR A 19 0.22 -3.09 -7.35
CA THR A 19 0.34 -3.45 -8.77
C THR A 19 0.28 -4.95 -9.00
N GLY A 20 0.67 -5.75 -8.01
CA GLY A 20 0.65 -7.21 -8.07
C GLY A 20 1.75 -7.82 -7.21
N PHE A 21 2.17 -9.02 -7.57
CA PHE A 21 3.26 -9.72 -6.90
C PHE A 21 4.48 -9.82 -7.81
N LYS A 22 5.64 -10.09 -7.19
CA LYS A 22 6.86 -10.45 -7.93
C LYS A 22 6.55 -11.62 -8.86
N ARG A 23 6.87 -11.49 -10.15
CA ARG A 23 6.53 -12.51 -11.15
C ARG A 23 7.59 -12.61 -12.26
N GLY A 24 7.69 -13.79 -12.85
CA GLY A 24 8.34 -14.03 -14.13
C GLY A 24 7.32 -14.05 -15.27
N LEU A 25 7.71 -14.61 -16.42
CA LEU A 25 6.82 -14.73 -17.59
C LEU A 25 5.57 -15.58 -17.30
N ARG A 26 5.72 -16.67 -16.54
CA ARG A 26 4.64 -17.65 -16.24
C ARG A 26 4.40 -17.89 -14.75
N THR A 27 5.37 -17.56 -13.91
CA THR A 27 5.32 -17.83 -12.47
C THR A 27 5.09 -16.56 -11.68
N GLN A 28 4.31 -16.65 -10.62
CA GLN A 28 4.09 -15.58 -9.65
C GLN A 28 4.62 -16.01 -8.29
N SER A 29 5.10 -15.06 -7.51
CA SER A 29 5.66 -15.28 -6.19
C SER A 29 5.00 -14.33 -5.20
N GLU A 30 3.93 -14.81 -4.57
CA GLU A 30 3.00 -14.05 -3.74
C GLU A 30 3.61 -13.53 -2.43
N HIS A 31 4.75 -14.09 -2.01
CA HIS A 31 5.44 -13.66 -0.79
C HIS A 31 5.95 -12.21 -0.86
N THR A 32 6.13 -11.66 -2.06
CA THR A 32 6.58 -10.27 -2.27
C THR A 32 5.57 -9.50 -3.12
N ALA A 33 4.95 -8.49 -2.51
CA ALA A 33 4.08 -7.53 -3.19
C ALA A 33 4.88 -6.42 -3.88
N LEU A 34 4.39 -5.97 -5.04
CA LEU A 34 4.86 -4.80 -5.75
C LEU A 34 3.89 -3.64 -5.49
N LEU A 35 4.44 -2.50 -5.08
CA LEU A 35 3.70 -1.29 -4.74
C LEU A 35 4.24 -0.12 -5.57
N LYS A 36 3.36 0.62 -6.23
CA LYS A 36 3.69 1.88 -6.89
C LYS A 36 3.31 3.03 -5.97
N LEU A 37 4.30 3.70 -5.42
CA LEU A 37 4.11 4.88 -4.58
C LEU A 37 3.71 6.09 -5.43
N ASP A 38 2.86 6.94 -4.89
CA ASP A 38 2.44 8.18 -5.53
C ASP A 38 3.62 9.16 -5.61
N SER A 39 3.79 9.79 -6.77
CA SER A 39 4.86 10.76 -7.05
C SER A 39 6.31 10.25 -6.86
N VAL A 40 6.54 8.93 -6.87
CA VAL A 40 7.88 8.32 -6.82
C VAL A 40 8.14 7.59 -8.12
N PHE A 41 9.09 8.09 -8.91
CA PHE A 41 9.43 7.55 -10.24
C PHE A 41 10.86 7.00 -10.32
N ASN A 42 11.77 7.55 -9.50
CA ASN A 42 13.17 7.16 -9.52
C ASN A 42 13.50 6.15 -8.42
N LYS A 43 14.53 5.35 -8.66
CA LYS A 43 15.04 4.36 -7.69
C LYS A 43 15.59 5.04 -6.43
N SER A 44 16.27 6.19 -6.57
CA SER A 44 16.79 6.99 -5.46
C SER A 44 15.68 7.40 -4.49
N ASP A 45 14.57 7.87 -5.04
CA ASP A 45 13.44 8.39 -4.27
C ASP A 45 12.69 7.26 -3.56
N ALA A 46 12.63 6.09 -4.20
CA ALA A 46 12.06 4.88 -3.62
C ALA A 46 12.86 4.36 -2.41
N GLN A 47 14.19 4.54 -2.38
CA GLN A 47 15.03 4.05 -1.28
C GLN A 47 14.64 4.64 0.07
N LEU A 48 14.12 5.88 0.10
CA LEU A 48 13.66 6.54 1.32
C LEU A 48 12.52 5.77 2.01
N TYR A 49 11.75 4.98 1.26
CA TYR A 49 10.60 4.21 1.77
C TYR A 49 10.97 2.79 2.22
N ASN A 50 12.21 2.34 1.99
CA ASN A 50 12.66 1.04 2.45
C ASN A 50 12.61 0.97 3.99
N GLY A 51 12.10 -0.15 4.52
CA GLY A 51 11.94 -0.36 5.96
C GLY A 51 10.70 0.32 6.59
N LYS A 52 9.97 1.15 5.84
CA LYS A 52 8.68 1.68 6.33
C LYS A 52 7.59 0.61 6.29
N ARG A 53 6.62 0.71 7.21
CA ARG A 53 5.47 -0.21 7.28
C ARG A 53 4.43 0.12 6.20
N ALA A 54 3.89 -0.92 5.55
CA ALA A 54 2.79 -0.81 4.61
C ALA A 54 1.53 -1.48 5.17
N VAL A 55 0.36 -0.91 4.87
CA VAL A 55 -0.95 -1.45 5.29
C VAL A 55 -1.91 -1.36 4.11
N TYR A 56 -2.66 -2.44 3.88
CA TYR A 56 -3.73 -2.49 2.90
C TYR A 56 -5.08 -2.45 3.63
N LEU A 57 -5.81 -1.34 3.50
CA LEU A 57 -7.14 -1.20 4.08
C LEU A 57 -8.19 -1.60 3.05
N TYR A 58 -9.12 -2.45 3.45
CA TYR A 58 -10.25 -2.87 2.65
C TYR A 58 -11.52 -2.87 3.51
N LYS A 59 -12.67 -2.72 2.85
CA LYS A 59 -13.97 -2.85 3.51
C LYS A 59 -14.47 -4.28 3.34
N ALA A 60 -14.69 -4.98 4.45
CA ALA A 60 -15.34 -6.29 4.44
C ALA A 60 -16.87 -6.14 4.33
N HIS A 61 -17.54 -7.18 3.81
CA HIS A 61 -19.00 -7.20 3.69
C HIS A 61 -19.69 -7.33 5.06
N ASN A 62 -19.18 -8.23 5.90
CA ASN A 62 -19.74 -8.50 7.22
C ASN A 62 -18.78 -8.00 8.30
N LYS A 63 -19.34 -7.54 9.42
CA LYS A 63 -18.55 -7.22 10.62
C LYS A 63 -18.12 -8.54 11.26
N THR A 64 -16.81 -8.77 11.39
CA THR A 64 -16.31 -9.86 12.23
C THR A 64 -16.53 -9.49 13.69
N THR A 65 -17.63 -9.94 14.29
CA THR A 65 -17.81 -9.90 15.75
C THR A 65 -16.86 -10.94 16.34
N ARG A 66 -15.64 -10.52 16.73
CA ARG A 66 -14.77 -11.40 17.52
C ARG A 66 -15.43 -11.58 18.88
N LEU A 67 -16.11 -12.70 19.08
CA LEU A 67 -16.42 -13.18 20.43
C LEU A 67 -15.10 -13.67 21.04
N ASN A 68 -14.74 -13.13 22.20
CA ASN A 68 -13.51 -13.46 22.91
C ASN A 68 -13.42 -14.99 23.12
N VAL A 69 -12.39 -15.60 22.54
CA VAL A 69 -11.88 -16.88 23.02
C VAL A 69 -10.48 -16.60 23.54
N ASN A 70 -10.36 -16.72 24.85
CA ASN A 70 -9.14 -16.54 25.63
C ASN A 70 -7.96 -17.22 24.92
N ARG A 71 -6.92 -16.45 24.64
CA ARG A 71 -5.58 -16.94 24.39
C ARG A 71 -4.71 -16.56 25.57
#